data_AF-A0A6A6NIQ0-F1
#
_entry.id   AF-A0A6A6NIQ0-F1
#
_cell.length_a   1.000
_cell.length_b   1.000
_cell.length_c   1.000
_cell.angle_alpha   90.00
_cell.angle_beta   90.00
_cell.angle_gamma   90.00
#
_symmetry.space_group_name_H-M   'P 1'
#
loop_
_entity.id
_entity.type
_entity.pdbx_description
1 polymer ?
#
loop_
_entity_poly.entity_id
_entity_poly.type
_entity_poly.pdbx_seq_one_letter_code
_entity_poly.pdbx_strand_id
1 'polypeptide(L)'
;MAMEILVRPLSRGSTTLQTVVSLRHASWRLYSKAFREERDTFGPIQVRADKLWGAQTQRSLQNFEIGGEREPMQEPIIRAFGILKKCAVKVNEEYGLIHPWGRLGTQSNMNANEVIANRASEILGHKRAEKFVHPNDHVNRSQFSNDLPNFANYLCEMLCAISYLALLQDLVEKKWRWGLWFGAFLVDRQLRRRSFHCVMRAGDCILRPSGKSETLLDPFMLWGAQTQRSLQNFEIGGEREQMPEPIIRAFGILKKCAAKVNMEYGLDPSIGKAIMQAAQEVAEGKLNDHFPLVVWQTGSGTQSNMNANEVIANRAAEILGHKRGEKFVHPNDHVNRSQSSNDTFPTVMHIAAATEINSRLIPNLRNLHTTLLSKSTEFKDIVKIGRTHTQDATPLTLGQEFSGYTTQVKYGIDRIMCTLPRMYQLAQGGTAVGTGLNTKKGFDVKIAAAVAEETTLPFVTAENKFEALAAHDSFVESSGALNTVATSLMKIANDIRLLGSGPRCGLGELILPENEPGSSIMPGKVNPTQCEALTMVCAQVMGNHVAITVGGSNGHFELNVFKPMIASNLIHSLMLVTSLNPKIGYDNAAAVAKLAHKEGSTLKESALKLRVLTSEEFDSLVVPEKMIGPSD
;
A
#
# COMPACT_ATOMS: atom_id res chain seq x y z
N MET A 1 -37.48 -39.23 8.42
CA MET A 1 -37.63 -40.65 8.76
C MET A 1 -36.25 -41.28 8.67
N ALA A 2 -35.83 -41.92 9.75
CA ALA A 2 -34.46 -42.32 10.05
C ALA A 2 -33.85 -43.30 9.04
N MET A 3 -32.52 -43.29 8.92
CA MET A 3 -31.79 -44.54 8.65
C MET A 3 -30.45 -44.52 9.38
N GLU A 4 -30.41 -45.34 10.42
CA GLU A 4 -29.24 -45.75 11.21
C GLU A 4 -28.22 -46.47 10.32
N ILE A 5 -26.93 -46.21 10.55
CA ILE A 5 -25.85 -47.10 10.09
C ILE A 5 -25.35 -47.87 11.31
N LEU A 6 -25.61 -49.18 11.26
CA LEU A 6 -25.14 -50.20 12.18
C LEU A 6 -23.61 -50.23 12.29
N VAL A 7 -23.14 -50.27 13.52
CA VAL A 7 -21.77 -50.65 13.90
C VAL A 7 -21.79 -52.13 14.34
N ARG A 8 -20.96 -52.99 13.72
CA ARG A 8 -20.46 -54.25 14.32
C ARG A 8 -19.07 -54.64 13.75
N PRO A 9 -18.27 -55.43 14.49
CA PRO A 9 -16.83 -55.17 14.62
C PRO A 9 -15.89 -56.36 14.28
N LEU A 10 -14.59 -56.06 14.37
CA LEU A 10 -13.40 -56.92 14.54
C LEU A 10 -12.71 -57.46 13.27
N SER A 11 -11.45 -57.05 13.03
CA SER A 11 -10.29 -57.74 13.62
C SER A 11 -8.95 -57.08 13.22
N ARG A 12 -7.92 -57.42 14.00
CA ARG A 12 -6.60 -56.79 14.21
C ARG A 12 -5.74 -56.68 12.94
N GLY A 13 -4.98 -55.58 12.83
CA GLY A 13 -3.80 -55.51 11.95
C GLY A 13 -3.15 -54.14 11.83
N SER A 14 -2.07 -53.94 12.60
CA SER A 14 -0.94 -53.02 12.37
C SER A 14 -1.20 -51.52 12.19
N THR A 15 -0.68 -50.76 13.16
CA THR A 15 -0.50 -49.31 13.23
C THR A 15 0.04 -48.67 11.96
N THR A 16 -0.72 -47.74 11.37
CA THR A 16 -0.17 -46.76 10.41
C THR A 16 -0.56 -45.34 10.81
N LEU A 17 0.44 -44.59 11.26
CA LEU A 17 0.43 -43.18 11.64
C LEU A 17 0.42 -42.32 10.36
N GLN A 18 -0.63 -42.43 9.53
CA GLN A 18 -0.67 -41.75 8.22
C GLN A 18 -1.91 -40.88 7.95
N THR A 19 -2.89 -40.81 8.86
CA THR A 19 -4.16 -40.10 8.56
C THR A 19 -4.34 -38.75 9.28
N VAL A 20 -3.38 -38.29 10.09
CA VAL A 20 -3.54 -37.04 10.89
C VAL A 20 -2.84 -35.81 10.29
N VAL A 21 -1.98 -35.97 9.27
CA VAL A 21 -1.20 -34.85 8.70
C VAL A 21 -1.88 -34.18 7.50
N SER A 22 -2.84 -34.85 6.84
CA SER A 22 -3.46 -34.33 5.61
C SER A 22 -4.61 -33.33 5.83
N LEU A 23 -5.08 -33.14 7.06
CA LEU A 23 -6.16 -32.19 7.40
C LEU A 23 -5.67 -30.85 7.95
N ARG A 24 -4.36 -30.68 8.21
CA ARG A 24 -3.80 -29.42 8.71
C ARG A 24 -3.37 -28.42 7.63
N HIS A 25 -3.21 -28.85 6.38
CA HIS A 25 -2.79 -27.96 5.28
C HIS A 25 -3.96 -27.39 4.47
N ALA A 26 -5.11 -28.06 4.46
CA ALA A 26 -6.34 -27.56 3.82
C ALA A 26 -7.10 -26.50 4.65
N SER A 27 -6.78 -26.39 5.94
CA SER A 27 -7.47 -25.52 6.90
C SER A 27 -6.86 -24.12 7.06
N TRP A 28 -5.74 -23.81 6.39
CA TRP A 28 -5.11 -22.49 6.42
C TRP A 28 -5.58 -21.53 5.31
N ARG A 29 -6.36 -22.00 4.33
CA ARG A 29 -6.84 -21.18 3.19
C ARG A 29 -8.34 -20.88 3.19
N LEU A 30 -9.05 -21.30 4.24
CA LEU A 30 -10.39 -20.79 4.58
C LEU A 30 -10.25 -19.91 5.83
N TYR A 31 -9.51 -18.81 5.73
CA TYR A 31 -9.57 -17.76 6.75
C TYR A 31 -11.02 -17.27 6.79
N SER A 32 -11.75 -17.58 7.86
CA SER A 32 -13.07 -17.01 8.06
C SER A 32 -12.93 -15.48 7.98
N LYS A 33 -13.70 -14.83 7.11
CA LYS A 33 -13.96 -13.38 7.15
C LYS A 33 -14.78 -12.99 8.39
N ALA A 34 -14.56 -13.65 9.51
CA ALA A 34 -15.25 -13.39 10.76
C ALA A 34 -14.70 -12.09 11.35
N PHE A 35 -15.60 -11.23 11.80
CA PHE A 35 -15.28 -10.01 12.53
C PHE A 35 -15.63 -10.18 14.00
N ARG A 36 -14.93 -9.46 14.86
CA ARG A 36 -15.28 -9.25 16.26
C ARG A 36 -15.55 -7.77 16.48
N GLU A 37 -16.48 -7.47 17.36
CA GLU A 37 -16.74 -6.08 17.75
C GLU A 37 -15.76 -5.66 18.85
N GLU A 38 -15.08 -4.55 18.64
CA GLU A 38 -14.24 -3.87 19.62
C GLU A 38 -14.80 -2.47 19.87
N ARG A 39 -14.55 -1.87 21.03
CA ARG A 39 -15.07 -0.54 21.39
C ARG A 39 -13.96 0.38 21.89
N ASP A 40 -13.97 1.62 21.41
CA ASP A 40 -13.17 2.73 21.95
C ASP A 40 -14.06 3.95 22.27
N THR A 41 -13.45 5.11 22.49
CA THR A 41 -14.16 6.35 22.82
C THR A 41 -15.08 6.85 21.70
N PHE A 42 -14.88 6.39 20.46
CA PHE A 42 -15.72 6.70 19.30
C PHE A 42 -16.82 5.65 19.07
N GLY A 43 -16.97 4.69 19.99
CA GLY A 43 -18.00 3.65 19.92
C GLY A 43 -17.50 2.33 19.33
N PRO A 44 -18.41 1.44 18.91
CA PRO A 44 -18.07 0.12 18.41
C PRO A 44 -17.44 0.18 17.00
N ILE A 45 -16.59 -0.80 16.68
CA ILE A 45 -16.01 -1.02 15.36
C ILE A 45 -15.76 -2.51 15.12
N GLN A 46 -15.98 -2.95 13.88
CA GLN A 46 -15.74 -4.33 13.47
C GLN A 46 -14.26 -4.54 13.13
N VAL A 47 -13.60 -5.43 13.87
CA VAL A 47 -12.19 -5.79 13.70
C VAL A 47 -12.09 -7.24 13.26
N ARG A 48 -11.18 -7.54 12.34
CA ARG A 48 -10.95 -8.90 11.86
C ARG A 48 -10.62 -9.86 13.01
N ALA A 49 -11.35 -10.98 13.11
CA ALA A 49 -11.18 -11.93 14.21
C ALA A 49 -9.82 -12.65 14.16
N ASP A 50 -9.18 -12.74 12.99
CA ASP A 50 -7.85 -13.34 12.82
C ASP A 50 -6.68 -12.40 13.16
N LYS A 51 -6.96 -11.15 13.53
CA LYS A 51 -5.95 -10.11 13.79
C LYS A 51 -5.89 -9.71 15.26
N LEU A 52 -4.69 -9.41 15.76
CA LEU A 52 -4.44 -9.10 17.18
C LEU A 52 -4.64 -7.62 17.54
N TRP A 53 -4.70 -6.70 16.56
CA TRP A 53 -4.93 -5.29 16.84
C TRP A 53 -6.39 -5.01 17.21
N GLY A 54 -6.68 -3.87 17.84
CA GLY A 54 -8.00 -3.52 18.38
C GLY A 54 -8.68 -2.38 17.61
N ALA A 55 -9.63 -1.72 18.27
CA ALA A 55 -10.47 -0.68 17.69
C ALA A 55 -9.67 0.51 17.12
N GLN A 56 -8.61 0.95 17.81
CA GLN A 56 -7.86 2.14 17.40
C GLN A 56 -7.06 1.89 16.14
N THR A 57 -6.35 0.75 16.08
CA THR A 57 -5.64 0.35 14.85
C THR A 57 -6.61 0.14 13.71
N GLN A 58 -7.79 -0.43 13.98
CA GLN A 58 -8.80 -0.63 12.94
C GLN A 58 -9.34 0.70 12.38
N ARG A 59 -9.54 1.72 13.21
CA ARG A 59 -9.88 3.08 12.74
C ARG A 59 -8.74 3.72 11.95
N SER A 60 -7.50 3.58 12.42
CA SER A 60 -6.32 4.07 11.70
C SER A 60 -6.22 3.45 10.30
N LEU A 61 -6.43 2.13 10.15
CA LEU A 61 -6.47 1.48 8.84
C LEU A 61 -7.62 2.00 7.95
N GLN A 62 -8.74 2.42 8.54
CA GLN A 62 -9.90 2.96 7.80
C GLN A 62 -9.77 4.44 7.43
N ASN A 63 -8.92 5.20 8.13
CA ASN A 63 -8.72 6.63 7.96
C ASN A 63 -7.40 6.98 7.27
N PHE A 64 -6.42 6.06 7.27
CA PHE A 64 -5.11 6.19 6.63
C PHE A 64 -4.87 4.99 5.70
N GLU A 65 -5.72 4.82 4.69
CA GLU A 65 -5.50 3.84 3.63
C GLU A 65 -4.47 4.36 2.61
N ILE A 66 -3.26 4.67 3.09
CA ILE A 66 -2.16 5.28 2.34
C ILE A 66 -1.08 4.23 2.06
N GLY A 67 -0.61 4.12 0.82
CA GLY A 67 0.50 3.24 0.44
C GLY A 67 0.18 1.73 0.34
N GLY A 68 -0.96 1.28 0.88
CA GLY A 68 -1.43 -0.11 0.77
C GLY A 68 -0.64 -1.12 1.61
N GLU A 69 -0.82 -2.42 1.33
CA GLU A 69 -0.26 -3.51 2.15
C GLU A 69 1.27 -3.60 2.18
N ARG A 70 1.96 -2.88 1.28
CA ARG A 70 3.43 -2.86 1.16
C ARG A 70 4.11 -1.75 1.97
N GLU A 71 3.35 -0.80 2.52
CA GLU A 71 3.87 0.32 3.31
C GLU A 71 3.65 0.22 4.85
N PRO A 72 3.63 -0.96 5.51
CA PRO A 72 3.60 -0.99 6.97
C PRO A 72 4.96 -0.52 7.53
N MET A 73 4.95 -0.08 8.80
CA MET A 73 6.18 0.23 9.54
C MET A 73 7.24 -0.86 9.35
N GLN A 74 8.51 -0.47 9.22
CA GLN A 74 9.60 -1.42 8.99
C GLN A 74 9.71 -2.42 10.15
N GLU A 75 9.97 -3.69 9.82
CA GLU A 75 10.05 -4.77 10.82
C GLU A 75 11.01 -4.45 11.99
N PRO A 76 12.21 -3.86 11.77
CA PRO A 76 13.08 -3.47 12.89
C PRO A 76 12.41 -2.47 13.85
N ILE A 77 11.60 -1.55 13.33
CA ILE A 77 10.85 -0.57 14.15
C ILE A 77 9.73 -1.28 14.91
N ILE A 78 8.98 -2.18 14.25
CA ILE A 78 7.94 -2.98 14.90
C ILE A 78 8.55 -3.80 16.06
N ARG A 79 9.71 -4.44 15.82
CA ARG A 79 10.46 -5.19 16.82
C ARG A 79 10.93 -4.29 17.98
N ALA A 80 11.43 -3.10 17.68
CA ALA A 80 11.82 -2.12 18.69
C ALA A 80 10.64 -1.72 19.59
N PHE A 81 9.42 -1.55 19.03
CA PHE A 81 8.22 -1.34 19.85
C PHE A 81 7.94 -2.53 20.76
N GLY A 82 8.06 -3.77 20.27
CA GLY A 82 7.92 -4.95 21.12
C GLY A 82 8.91 -4.95 22.30
N ILE A 83 10.17 -4.60 22.06
CA ILE A 83 11.20 -4.47 23.11
C ILE A 83 10.84 -3.36 24.10
N LEU A 84 10.48 -2.17 23.62
CA LEU A 84 10.10 -1.03 24.45
C LEU A 84 8.94 -1.39 25.39
N LYS A 85 7.91 -2.06 24.86
CA LYS A 85 6.75 -2.47 25.65
C LYS A 85 7.09 -3.54 26.67
N LYS A 86 7.96 -4.49 26.33
CA LYS A 86 8.53 -5.45 27.29
C LYS A 86 9.25 -4.73 28.44
N CYS A 87 10.09 -3.74 28.14
CA CYS A 87 10.79 -2.99 29.18
C CYS A 87 9.83 -2.17 30.05
N ALA A 88 8.82 -1.52 29.45
CA ALA A 88 7.81 -0.78 30.19
C ALA A 88 7.00 -1.66 31.15
N VAL A 89 6.67 -2.90 30.75
CA VAL A 89 6.02 -3.87 31.63
C VAL A 89 6.87 -4.15 32.86
N LYS A 90 8.17 -4.45 32.68
CA LYS A 90 9.09 -4.76 33.79
C LYS A 90 9.18 -3.62 34.79
N VAL A 91 9.34 -2.39 34.29
CA VAL A 91 9.42 -1.20 35.14
C VAL A 91 8.11 -0.95 35.90
N ASN A 92 6.97 -1.09 35.23
CA ASN A 92 5.67 -0.91 35.88
C ASN A 92 5.35 -2.01 36.90
N GLU A 93 5.88 -3.22 36.71
CA GLU A 93 5.82 -4.30 37.72
C GLU A 93 6.62 -3.93 38.97
N GLU A 94 7.83 -3.40 38.82
CA GLU A 94 8.66 -2.91 39.94
C GLU A 94 7.96 -1.79 40.74
N TYR A 95 7.22 -0.91 40.06
CA TYR A 95 6.42 0.15 40.69
C TYR A 95 5.07 -0.32 41.25
N GLY A 96 4.71 -1.61 41.12
CA GLY A 96 3.42 -2.14 41.56
C GLY A 96 2.22 -1.60 40.76
N LEU A 97 2.46 -1.03 39.58
CA LEU A 97 1.43 -0.43 38.71
C LEU A 97 0.73 -1.47 37.82
N ILE A 98 1.31 -2.67 37.69
CA ILE A 98 0.69 -3.81 37.01
C ILE A 98 0.26 -4.83 38.06
N HIS A 99 -1.04 -4.85 38.35
CA HIS A 99 -1.65 -5.93 39.13
C HIS A 99 -1.66 -7.22 38.28
N PRO A 100 -1.61 -8.45 38.85
CA PRO A 100 -1.73 -9.71 38.10
C PRO A 100 -2.99 -9.85 37.23
N TRP A 101 -3.92 -8.90 37.30
CA TRP A 101 -5.16 -8.81 36.54
C TRP A 101 -5.40 -7.40 35.94
N GLY A 102 -4.37 -6.53 35.93
CA GLY A 102 -4.49 -5.09 35.67
C GLY A 102 -3.96 -4.65 34.31
N ARG A 103 -4.64 -3.67 33.70
CA ARG A 103 -4.34 -3.10 32.37
C ARG A 103 -2.92 -2.54 32.26
N LEU A 104 -2.27 -2.80 31.13
CA LEU A 104 -1.10 -2.05 30.71
C LEU A 104 -1.48 -0.60 30.38
N GLY A 105 -0.93 0.35 31.13
CA GLY A 105 -1.13 1.78 30.92
C GLY A 105 -0.75 2.19 29.50
N THR A 106 -1.67 2.88 28.83
CA THR A 106 -1.54 3.35 27.45
C THR A 106 -0.64 4.58 27.39
N GLN A 107 0.64 4.40 27.12
CA GLN A 107 1.48 5.49 26.60
C GLN A 107 2.24 5.05 25.35
N SER A 108 2.28 5.98 24.39
CA SER A 108 3.03 6.01 23.13
C SER A 108 3.03 4.71 22.31
N ASN A 109 2.21 4.70 21.26
CA ASN A 109 2.06 3.70 20.20
C ASN A 109 0.97 2.62 20.43
N MET A 110 -0.20 2.88 19.85
CA MET A 110 -1.47 2.20 20.12
C MET A 110 -1.56 0.81 19.49
N ASN A 111 -1.03 0.60 18.28
CA ASN A 111 -1.06 -0.71 17.61
C ASN A 111 -0.29 -1.78 18.39
N ALA A 112 0.96 -1.49 18.77
CA ALA A 112 1.76 -2.41 19.58
C ALA A 112 1.09 -2.71 20.94
N ASN A 113 0.45 -1.72 21.57
CA ASN A 113 -0.29 -1.92 22.83
C ASN A 113 -1.48 -2.88 22.65
N GLU A 114 -2.31 -2.67 21.63
CA GLU A 114 -3.49 -3.53 21.36
C GLU A 114 -3.08 -4.96 21.03
N VAL A 115 -2.07 -5.14 20.18
CA VAL A 115 -1.54 -6.45 19.80
C VAL A 115 -0.99 -7.21 21.00
N ILE A 116 -0.18 -6.55 21.83
CA ILE A 116 0.41 -7.17 23.03
C ILE A 116 -0.67 -7.51 24.06
N ALA A 117 -1.63 -6.60 24.29
CA ALA A 117 -2.72 -6.82 25.24
C ALA A 117 -3.61 -8.01 24.83
N ASN A 118 -4.05 -8.05 23.56
CA ASN A 118 -4.88 -9.15 23.07
C ASN A 118 -4.14 -10.49 23.05
N ARG A 119 -2.83 -10.48 22.75
CA ARG A 119 -2.01 -11.68 22.84
C ARG A 119 -1.84 -12.16 24.29
N ALA A 120 -1.71 -11.26 25.25
CA ALA A 120 -1.69 -11.59 26.67
C ALA A 120 -3.02 -12.20 27.12
N SER A 121 -4.16 -11.64 26.69
CA SER A 121 -5.50 -12.19 26.98
C SER A 121 -5.67 -13.62 26.45
N GLU A 122 -5.21 -13.93 25.24
CA GLU A 122 -5.22 -15.30 24.71
C GLU A 122 -4.42 -16.28 25.56
N ILE A 123 -3.21 -15.89 25.97
CA ILE A 123 -2.33 -16.73 26.78
C ILE A 123 -3.00 -17.05 28.13
N LEU A 124 -3.74 -16.09 28.68
CA LEU A 124 -4.50 -16.23 29.92
C LEU A 124 -5.85 -16.94 29.75
N GLY A 125 -6.20 -17.38 28.54
CA GLY A 125 -7.47 -18.07 28.26
C GLY A 125 -8.70 -17.16 28.28
N HIS A 126 -8.51 -15.83 28.24
CA HIS A 126 -9.60 -14.86 28.19
C HIS A 126 -10.07 -14.59 26.76
N LYS A 127 -11.35 -14.21 26.61
CA LYS A 127 -11.88 -13.76 25.32
C LYS A 127 -11.25 -12.42 24.96
N ARG A 128 -10.78 -12.30 23.70
CA ARG A 128 -10.42 -11.00 23.10
C ARG A 128 -11.63 -10.05 23.21
N ALA A 129 -11.41 -8.77 23.50
CA ALA A 129 -12.42 -7.70 23.68
C ALA A 129 -13.18 -7.62 25.02
N GLU A 130 -12.97 -8.50 26.01
CA GLU A 130 -13.50 -8.27 27.37
C GLU A 130 -12.63 -7.25 28.14
N LYS A 131 -12.96 -5.96 28.00
CA LYS A 131 -12.41 -4.91 28.87
C LYS A 131 -13.12 -4.96 30.22
N PHE A 132 -12.45 -5.44 31.27
CA PHE A 132 -12.99 -5.37 32.65
C PHE A 132 -13.31 -3.92 33.02
N VAL A 133 -14.51 -3.74 33.59
CA VAL A 133 -15.14 -2.47 34.01
C VAL A 133 -14.32 -1.76 35.11
N HIS A 134 -14.57 -0.46 35.27
CA HIS A 134 -13.91 0.49 36.19
C HIS A 134 -13.72 -0.06 37.63
N PRO A 135 -12.71 0.38 38.41
CA PRO A 135 -12.48 -0.09 39.79
C PRO A 135 -13.55 0.25 40.83
N ASN A 136 -14.70 0.82 40.44
CA ASN A 136 -15.75 1.26 41.37
C ASN A 136 -16.98 0.34 41.43
N ASP A 137 -17.02 -0.75 40.66
CA ASP A 137 -18.04 -1.77 40.87
C ASP A 137 -17.59 -2.73 41.98
N HIS A 138 -18.28 -2.65 43.12
CA HIS A 138 -18.13 -3.54 44.27
C HIS A 138 -18.43 -4.99 43.88
N VAL A 139 -17.43 -5.71 43.35
CA VAL A 139 -17.47 -7.17 43.24
C VAL A 139 -16.80 -7.78 44.46
N ASN A 140 -17.57 -8.62 45.16
CA ASN A 140 -17.26 -9.28 46.42
C ASN A 140 -15.87 -9.94 46.44
N ARG A 141 -15.05 -9.58 47.43
CA ARG A 141 -13.67 -10.04 47.66
C ARG A 141 -13.53 -11.47 48.22
N SER A 142 -14.55 -12.33 48.15
CA SER A 142 -14.57 -13.59 48.91
C SER A 142 -14.51 -14.89 48.10
N GLN A 143 -14.33 -14.82 46.78
CA GLN A 143 -14.14 -16.02 45.96
C GLN A 143 -13.02 -15.73 44.98
N PHE A 144 -11.80 -16.20 45.24
CA PHE A 144 -10.86 -16.78 44.27
C PHE A 144 -9.62 -17.21 45.06
N SER A 145 -9.47 -18.52 45.18
CA SER A 145 -8.47 -19.20 45.98
C SER A 145 -7.06 -19.02 45.42
N ASN A 146 -6.12 -18.90 46.36
CA ASN A 146 -4.68 -19.15 46.27
C ASN A 146 -4.31 -20.18 45.19
N ASP A 147 -3.70 -19.73 44.09
CA ASP A 147 -2.69 -20.47 43.31
C ASP A 147 -2.24 -19.59 42.14
N LEU A 148 -1.04 -18.97 42.24
CA LEU A 148 -0.11 -18.66 41.12
C LEU A 148 1.01 -17.69 41.56
N PRO A 149 2.05 -18.18 42.27
CA PRO A 149 3.31 -17.47 42.37
C PRO A 149 4.20 -17.84 41.17
N ASN A 150 3.90 -17.37 39.95
CA ASN A 150 4.82 -17.49 38.79
C ASN A 150 4.45 -16.70 37.52
N PHE A 151 3.63 -15.65 37.61
CA PHE A 151 3.25 -14.84 36.44
C PHE A 151 4.45 -14.08 35.82
N ALA A 152 5.31 -13.50 36.67
CA ALA A 152 6.52 -12.79 36.25
C ALA A 152 7.55 -13.72 35.58
N ASN A 153 7.76 -14.92 36.13
CA ASN A 153 8.69 -15.90 35.59
C ASN A 153 8.21 -16.47 34.25
N TYR A 154 6.92 -16.73 34.07
CA TYR A 154 6.40 -17.24 32.79
C TYR A 154 6.43 -16.20 31.66
N LEU A 155 6.09 -14.93 31.96
CA LEU A 155 6.19 -13.84 30.98
C LEU A 155 7.65 -13.52 30.64
N CYS A 156 8.54 -13.58 31.64
CA CYS A 156 9.98 -13.39 31.47
C CYS A 156 10.62 -14.55 30.70
N GLU A 157 10.23 -15.81 30.95
CA GLU A 157 10.70 -17.00 30.23
C GLU A 157 10.20 -17.06 28.78
N MET A 158 8.96 -16.65 28.49
CA MET A 158 8.45 -16.61 27.10
C MET A 158 9.01 -15.43 26.29
N LEU A 159 9.10 -14.24 26.89
CA LEU A 159 9.73 -13.10 26.24
C LEU A 159 11.25 -13.29 26.16
N CYS A 160 11.87 -14.07 27.07
CA CYS A 160 13.20 -14.62 26.90
C CYS A 160 13.21 -15.64 25.77
N ALA A 161 12.31 -16.60 25.63
CA ALA A 161 12.30 -17.57 24.53
C ALA A 161 12.18 -16.91 23.14
N ILE A 162 11.38 -15.84 23.00
CA ILE A 162 11.31 -15.02 21.77
C ILE A 162 12.60 -14.23 21.55
N SER A 163 13.25 -13.76 22.64
CA SER A 163 14.56 -13.09 22.56
C SER A 163 15.71 -14.08 22.41
N TYR A 164 15.58 -15.33 22.85
CA TYR A 164 16.57 -16.40 22.94
C TYR A 164 16.59 -17.21 21.65
N LEU A 165 15.47 -17.30 20.91
CA LEU A 165 15.46 -17.71 19.51
C LEU A 165 16.19 -16.68 18.63
N ALA A 166 16.02 -15.39 18.91
CA ALA A 166 16.75 -14.33 18.22
C ALA A 166 18.22 -14.19 18.68
N LEU A 167 18.52 -14.43 19.97
CA LEU A 167 19.88 -14.50 20.50
C LEU A 167 20.58 -15.80 20.14
N LEU A 168 19.88 -16.92 19.91
CA LEU A 168 20.48 -18.16 19.40
C LEU A 168 20.86 -17.99 17.93
N GLN A 169 20.08 -17.27 17.13
CA GLN A 169 20.53 -16.85 15.78
C GLN A 169 21.77 -15.95 15.86
N ASP A 170 21.79 -14.96 16.76
CA ASP A 170 22.90 -14.00 16.89
C ASP A 170 24.14 -14.58 17.63
N LEU A 171 23.98 -15.56 18.54
CA LEU A 171 25.06 -16.30 19.22
C LEU A 171 25.63 -17.42 18.34
N VAL A 172 24.82 -18.02 17.46
CA VAL A 172 25.32 -18.92 16.40
C VAL A 172 26.15 -18.13 15.38
N GLU A 173 25.84 -16.86 15.13
CA GLU A 173 26.65 -15.98 14.27
C GLU A 173 27.87 -15.36 14.99
N LYS A 174 27.77 -15.02 16.28
CA LYS A 174 28.86 -14.33 17.03
C LYS A 174 29.84 -15.24 17.77
N LYS A 175 29.52 -16.52 18.04
CA LYS A 175 30.49 -17.48 18.61
C LYS A 175 31.60 -17.92 17.64
N TRP A 176 31.55 -17.54 16.36
CA TRP A 176 32.58 -17.85 15.37
C TRP A 176 33.73 -16.84 15.27
N ARG A 177 33.87 -15.91 16.24
CA ARG A 177 34.90 -14.85 16.18
C ARG A 177 36.09 -14.99 17.14
N TRP A 178 36.20 -16.06 17.92
CA TRP A 178 37.41 -16.31 18.74
C TRP A 178 37.78 -17.80 18.74
N GLY A 179 38.81 -18.17 17.95
CA GLY A 179 39.39 -19.51 17.97
C GLY A 179 40.14 -19.92 16.70
N LEU A 180 41.33 -19.36 16.52
CA LEU A 180 42.54 -19.91 15.86
C LEU A 180 42.47 -20.60 14.48
N TRP A 181 43.36 -20.08 13.64
CA TRP A 181 43.77 -20.39 12.27
C TRP A 181 44.17 -21.84 11.92
N PHE A 182 44.14 -22.07 10.60
CA PHE A 182 44.76 -23.12 9.76
C PHE A 182 43.99 -24.44 9.52
N GLY A 183 43.46 -24.58 8.29
CA GLY A 183 43.37 -25.88 7.61
C GLY A 183 41.98 -26.44 7.26
N ALA A 184 41.07 -25.71 6.59
CA ALA A 184 39.88 -26.34 5.99
C ALA A 184 39.15 -25.48 4.91
N PHE A 185 39.85 -25.01 3.87
CA PHE A 185 39.20 -24.24 2.79
C PHE A 185 38.58 -25.11 1.67
N LEU A 186 38.57 -26.45 1.80
CA LEU A 186 38.12 -27.36 0.74
C LEU A 186 36.96 -28.31 1.13
N VAL A 187 36.50 -28.31 2.39
CA VAL A 187 35.45 -29.26 2.85
C VAL A 187 34.14 -28.57 3.28
N ASP A 188 34.15 -27.25 3.54
CA ASP A 188 32.97 -26.51 4.06
C ASP A 188 31.84 -26.29 3.02
N ARG A 189 32.10 -26.50 1.72
CA ARG A 189 31.07 -26.29 0.68
C ARG A 189 30.03 -27.42 0.60
N GLN A 190 30.29 -28.59 1.20
CA GLN A 190 29.34 -29.70 1.20
C GLN A 190 28.43 -29.76 2.45
N LEU A 191 28.82 -29.15 3.58
CA LEU A 191 28.13 -29.32 4.87
C LEU A 191 27.17 -28.18 5.25
N ARG A 192 27.24 -26.99 4.62
CA ARG A 192 26.23 -25.91 4.75
C ARG A 192 24.86 -26.23 4.13
N ARG A 193 24.61 -27.48 3.72
CA ARG A 193 23.34 -27.96 3.14
C ARG A 193 22.30 -28.45 4.16
N ARG A 194 22.55 -28.36 5.47
CA ARG A 194 21.61 -28.87 6.48
C ARG A 194 21.50 -27.93 7.68
N SER A 195 20.61 -26.95 7.60
CA SER A 195 19.68 -26.57 8.69
C SER A 195 18.82 -25.38 8.26
N PHE A 196 17.52 -25.50 8.50
CA PHE A 196 16.40 -24.60 8.10
C PHE A 196 16.07 -24.57 6.61
N HIS A 197 15.68 -25.72 6.08
CA HIS A 197 14.72 -25.79 4.98
C HIS A 197 13.36 -26.18 5.54
N CYS A 198 12.32 -25.43 5.16
CA CYS A 198 10.98 -25.98 5.05
C CYS A 198 11.09 -27.33 4.32
N VAL A 199 10.66 -28.42 4.94
CA VAL A 199 10.75 -29.76 4.35
C VAL A 199 9.67 -29.87 3.28
N MET A 200 9.92 -29.28 2.10
CA MET A 200 9.44 -29.82 0.84
C MET A 200 10.34 -31.02 0.53
N ARG A 201 9.76 -32.21 0.33
CA ARG A 201 10.55 -33.39 -0.03
C ARG A 201 11.19 -33.12 -1.40
N ALA A 202 12.45 -33.52 -1.57
CA ALA A 202 13.19 -33.38 -2.83
C ALA A 202 12.51 -34.02 -4.07
N GLY A 203 11.40 -34.74 -3.89
CA GLY A 203 10.57 -35.29 -4.96
C GLY A 203 9.50 -34.34 -5.53
N ASP A 204 9.26 -33.17 -4.92
CA ASP A 204 8.21 -32.24 -5.37
C ASP A 204 8.73 -31.09 -6.25
N CYS A 205 10.05 -30.92 -6.35
CA CYS A 205 10.68 -29.86 -7.16
C CYS A 205 10.95 -30.35 -8.59
N ILE A 206 10.61 -29.55 -9.60
CA ILE A 206 10.91 -29.87 -11.00
C ILE A 206 12.31 -29.33 -11.34
N LEU A 207 13.26 -30.22 -11.64
CA LEU A 207 14.57 -29.86 -12.19
C LEU A 207 14.41 -29.41 -13.64
N ARG A 208 14.92 -28.23 -14.00
CA ARG A 208 14.91 -27.77 -15.40
C ARG A 208 16.25 -27.21 -15.87
N PRO A 209 16.70 -27.57 -17.08
CA PRO A 209 17.89 -26.98 -17.68
C PRO A 209 17.59 -25.55 -18.18
N SER A 210 18.46 -24.60 -17.82
CA SER A 210 18.57 -23.32 -18.54
C SER A 210 20.02 -23.01 -18.86
N GLY A 211 20.46 -23.34 -20.08
CA GLY A 211 21.69 -22.86 -20.76
C GLY A 211 23.06 -23.11 -20.10
N LYS A 212 23.16 -23.20 -18.77
CA LYS A 212 24.39 -23.32 -17.98
C LYS A 212 24.23 -24.07 -16.63
N SER A 213 23.03 -24.42 -16.17
CA SER A 213 22.80 -25.28 -14.98
C SER A 213 21.33 -25.71 -14.81
N GLU A 214 21.08 -26.79 -14.06
CA GLU A 214 19.75 -27.20 -13.58
C GLU A 214 19.27 -26.31 -12.42
N THR A 215 18.00 -25.92 -12.42
CA THR A 215 17.40 -25.09 -11.35
C THR A 215 16.16 -25.77 -10.77
N LEU A 216 16.04 -25.79 -9.44
CA LEU A 216 14.88 -26.32 -8.72
C LEU A 216 13.73 -25.31 -8.74
N LEU A 217 12.54 -25.74 -9.16
CA LEU A 217 11.33 -24.92 -9.22
C LEU A 217 10.26 -25.42 -8.26
N ASP A 218 9.52 -24.48 -7.67
CA ASP A 218 8.28 -24.76 -6.94
C ASP A 218 7.20 -25.22 -7.94
N PRO A 219 6.61 -26.42 -7.77
CA PRO A 219 5.62 -26.96 -8.70
C PRO A 219 4.32 -26.14 -8.77
N PHE A 220 3.99 -25.39 -7.71
CA PHE A 220 2.76 -24.59 -7.65
C PHE A 220 2.89 -23.26 -8.38
N MET A 221 4.11 -22.81 -8.67
CA MET A 221 4.37 -21.52 -9.28
C MET A 221 4.39 -21.59 -10.82
N LEU A 222 3.86 -20.55 -11.47
CA LEU A 222 3.81 -20.45 -12.93
C LEU A 222 5.10 -19.90 -13.56
N TRP A 223 6.02 -19.33 -12.78
CA TRP A 223 7.28 -18.83 -13.32
C TRP A 223 8.26 -19.96 -13.66
N GLY A 224 9.24 -19.67 -14.49
CA GLY A 224 10.21 -20.65 -14.99
C GLY A 224 11.62 -20.46 -14.43
N ALA A 225 12.58 -21.08 -15.11
CA ALA A 225 13.96 -21.13 -14.67
C ALA A 225 14.64 -19.74 -14.65
N GLN A 226 14.23 -18.81 -15.53
CA GLN A 226 14.84 -17.48 -15.56
C GLN A 226 14.40 -16.64 -14.37
N THR A 227 13.11 -16.67 -14.04
CA THR A 227 12.58 -16.00 -12.83
C THR A 227 13.24 -16.57 -11.58
N GLN A 228 13.33 -17.90 -11.47
CA GLN A 228 13.95 -18.55 -10.31
C GLN A 228 15.44 -18.16 -10.16
N ARG A 229 16.17 -18.09 -11.26
CA ARG A 229 17.57 -17.64 -11.26
C ARG A 229 17.70 -16.16 -10.90
N SER A 230 16.73 -15.33 -11.31
CA SER A 230 16.68 -13.92 -10.94
C SER A 230 16.49 -13.74 -9.44
N LEU A 231 15.57 -14.50 -8.83
CA LEU A 231 15.38 -14.48 -7.36
C LEU A 231 16.66 -14.81 -6.60
N GLN A 232 17.42 -15.79 -7.07
CA GLN A 232 18.69 -16.20 -6.44
C GLN A 232 19.79 -15.15 -6.57
N ASN A 233 19.76 -14.32 -7.61
CA ASN A 233 20.81 -13.35 -7.90
C ASN A 233 20.48 -11.94 -7.38
N PHE A 234 19.20 -11.62 -7.14
CA PHE A 234 18.73 -10.28 -6.78
C PHE A 234 17.86 -10.34 -5.53
N GLU A 235 18.48 -10.67 -4.39
CA GLU A 235 17.83 -10.70 -3.07
C GLU A 235 18.06 -9.37 -2.33
N ILE A 236 17.50 -8.28 -2.86
CA ILE A 236 17.71 -6.92 -2.33
C ILE A 236 16.39 -6.36 -1.82
N GLY A 237 16.33 -6.07 -0.51
CA GLY A 237 15.21 -5.40 0.16
C GLY A 237 13.95 -6.25 0.46
N GLY A 238 13.90 -7.49 -0.05
CA GLY A 238 12.85 -8.47 0.29
C GLY A 238 11.50 -8.18 -0.36
N GLU A 239 10.43 -8.72 0.22
CA GLU A 239 9.07 -8.69 -0.37
C GLU A 239 8.52 -7.27 -0.59
N ARG A 240 8.96 -6.28 0.19
CA ARG A 240 8.53 -4.88 0.05
C ARG A 240 8.99 -4.25 -1.25
N GLU A 241 10.16 -4.66 -1.74
CA GLU A 241 10.76 -4.14 -2.96
C GLU A 241 10.28 -4.89 -4.21
N GLN A 242 9.26 -5.75 -4.11
CA GLN A 242 8.67 -6.41 -5.28
C GLN A 242 8.19 -5.38 -6.32
N MET A 243 8.29 -5.76 -7.59
CA MET A 243 7.81 -4.93 -8.70
C MET A 243 6.35 -4.47 -8.43
N PRO A 244 6.02 -3.19 -8.68
CA PRO A 244 4.67 -2.68 -8.42
C PRO A 244 3.61 -3.42 -9.21
N GLU A 245 2.45 -3.68 -8.59
CA GLU A 245 1.32 -4.34 -9.25
C GLU A 245 0.89 -3.64 -10.56
N PRO A 246 0.80 -2.29 -10.66
CA PRO A 246 0.46 -1.64 -11.92
C PRO A 246 1.39 -2.01 -13.09
N ILE A 247 2.68 -2.25 -12.82
CA ILE A 247 3.65 -2.71 -13.83
C ILE A 247 3.34 -4.15 -14.24
N ILE A 248 3.04 -5.04 -13.29
CA ILE A 248 2.66 -6.43 -13.57
C ILE A 248 1.39 -6.49 -14.44
N ARG A 249 0.37 -5.70 -14.08
CA ARG A 249 -0.89 -5.63 -14.85
C ARG A 249 -0.67 -5.09 -16.26
N ALA A 250 0.19 -4.08 -16.40
CA ALA A 250 0.58 -3.53 -17.70
C ALA A 250 1.35 -4.53 -18.59
N PHE A 251 2.12 -5.47 -18.00
CA PHE A 251 2.65 -6.61 -18.77
C PHE A 251 1.52 -7.47 -19.36
N GLY A 252 0.47 -7.76 -18.59
CA GLY A 252 -0.71 -8.48 -19.08
C GLY A 252 -1.34 -7.78 -20.29
N ILE A 253 -1.57 -6.47 -20.20
CA ILE A 253 -2.12 -5.65 -21.31
C ILE A 253 -1.23 -5.76 -22.55
N LEU A 254 0.07 -5.51 -22.40
CA LEU A 254 1.00 -5.51 -23.53
C LEU A 254 1.09 -6.88 -24.20
N LYS A 255 1.20 -7.96 -23.42
CA LYS A 255 1.34 -9.32 -23.96
C LYS A 255 0.06 -9.81 -24.62
N LYS A 256 -1.12 -9.43 -24.10
CA LYS A 256 -2.41 -9.66 -24.75
C LYS A 256 -2.46 -8.97 -26.12
N CYS A 257 -2.12 -7.70 -26.17
CA CYS A 257 -2.13 -6.93 -27.41
C CYS A 257 -1.08 -7.46 -28.41
N ALA A 258 0.11 -7.86 -27.93
CA ALA A 258 1.16 -8.41 -28.78
C ALA A 258 0.74 -9.75 -29.39
N ALA A 259 0.05 -10.61 -28.66
CA ALA A 259 -0.51 -11.85 -29.20
C ALA A 259 -1.59 -11.57 -30.26
N LYS A 260 -2.52 -10.63 -29.99
CA LYS A 260 -3.55 -10.18 -30.95
C LYS A 260 -2.92 -9.77 -32.27
N VAL A 261 -1.92 -8.88 -32.23
CA VAL A 261 -1.23 -8.38 -33.43
C VAL A 261 -0.38 -9.46 -34.11
N ASN A 262 0.33 -10.30 -33.34
CA ASN A 262 1.19 -11.33 -33.92
C ASN A 262 0.41 -12.46 -34.61
N MET A 263 -0.88 -12.69 -34.30
CA MET A 263 -1.73 -13.61 -35.08
C MET A 263 -1.86 -13.16 -36.54
N GLU A 264 -1.85 -11.86 -36.81
CA GLU A 264 -1.79 -11.33 -38.19
C GLU A 264 -0.42 -11.54 -38.86
N TYR A 265 0.63 -11.76 -38.05
CA TYR A 265 2.00 -11.99 -38.48
C TYR A 265 2.46 -13.46 -38.32
N GLY A 266 1.49 -14.39 -38.34
CA GLY A 266 1.74 -15.83 -38.41
C GLY A 266 2.02 -16.50 -37.07
N LEU A 267 1.59 -15.91 -35.95
CA LEU A 267 1.42 -16.66 -34.70
C LEU A 267 0.19 -17.57 -34.83
N ASP A 268 0.33 -18.85 -34.46
CA ASP A 268 -0.77 -19.80 -34.49
C ASP A 268 -2.00 -19.27 -33.71
N PRO A 269 -3.21 -19.25 -34.29
CA PRO A 269 -4.39 -18.68 -33.64
C PRO A 269 -4.81 -19.37 -32.34
N SER A 270 -4.55 -20.68 -32.18
CA SER A 270 -4.88 -21.41 -30.95
C SER A 270 -3.95 -20.99 -29.80
N ILE A 271 -2.65 -20.90 -30.10
CA ILE A 271 -1.64 -20.39 -29.16
C ILE A 271 -1.90 -18.91 -28.85
N GLY A 272 -2.19 -18.10 -29.87
CA GLY A 272 -2.47 -16.67 -29.71
C GLY A 272 -3.65 -16.40 -28.79
N LYS A 273 -4.77 -17.11 -28.96
CA LYS A 273 -5.95 -17.00 -28.08
C LYS A 273 -5.66 -17.43 -26.64
N ALA A 274 -4.90 -18.52 -26.45
CA ALA A 274 -4.52 -18.97 -25.12
C ALA A 274 -3.59 -17.96 -24.40
N ILE A 275 -2.64 -17.35 -25.13
CA ILE A 275 -1.79 -16.28 -24.61
C ILE A 275 -2.64 -15.05 -24.23
N MET A 276 -3.60 -14.64 -25.07
CA MET A 276 -4.48 -13.53 -24.76
C MET A 276 -5.30 -13.77 -23.48
N GLN A 277 -5.82 -14.98 -23.28
CA GLN A 277 -6.55 -15.34 -22.07
C GLN A 277 -5.65 -15.33 -20.83
N ALA A 278 -4.47 -15.94 -20.89
CA ALA A 278 -3.53 -15.93 -19.78
C ALA A 278 -3.04 -14.51 -19.44
N ALA A 279 -2.76 -13.69 -20.45
CA ALA A 279 -2.35 -12.31 -20.28
C ALA A 279 -3.47 -11.42 -19.70
N GLN A 280 -4.74 -11.72 -20.02
CA GLN A 280 -5.90 -11.10 -19.39
C GLN A 280 -5.96 -11.40 -17.88
N GLU A 281 -5.72 -12.65 -17.46
CA GLU A 281 -5.66 -13.01 -16.04
C GLU A 281 -4.56 -12.23 -15.29
N VAL A 282 -3.42 -11.96 -15.95
CA VAL A 282 -2.35 -11.09 -15.42
C VAL A 282 -2.82 -9.63 -15.34
N ALA A 283 -3.45 -9.08 -16.38
CA ALA A 283 -3.95 -7.70 -16.41
C ALA A 283 -5.02 -7.43 -15.34
N GLU A 284 -5.78 -8.46 -14.97
CA GLU A 284 -6.81 -8.44 -13.92
C GLU A 284 -6.26 -8.67 -12.50
N GLY A 285 -4.95 -8.92 -12.36
CA GLY A 285 -4.31 -9.15 -11.06
C GLY A 285 -4.54 -10.54 -10.45
N LYS A 286 -5.11 -11.50 -11.20
CA LYS A 286 -5.42 -12.86 -10.70
C LYS A 286 -4.17 -13.70 -10.45
N LEU A 287 -3.03 -13.31 -11.03
CA LEU A 287 -1.78 -14.05 -11.02
C LEU A 287 -0.63 -13.30 -10.33
N ASN A 288 -0.92 -12.27 -9.52
CA ASN A 288 0.09 -11.41 -8.88
C ASN A 288 1.13 -12.20 -8.06
N ASP A 289 0.71 -13.27 -7.38
CA ASP A 289 1.58 -14.15 -6.58
C ASP A 289 2.69 -14.84 -7.39
N HIS A 290 2.59 -14.84 -8.73
CA HIS A 290 3.58 -15.44 -9.63
C HIS A 290 4.65 -14.44 -10.12
N PHE A 291 4.69 -13.23 -9.56
CA PHE A 291 5.64 -12.18 -9.91
C PHE A 291 6.49 -11.75 -8.70
N PRO A 292 7.46 -12.58 -8.27
CA PRO A 292 8.18 -12.39 -7.02
C PRO A 292 9.39 -11.43 -7.13
N LEU A 293 9.69 -10.94 -8.33
CA LEU A 293 10.91 -10.18 -8.61
C LEU A 293 10.86 -8.77 -8.04
N VAL A 294 12.01 -8.31 -7.53
CA VAL A 294 12.19 -6.98 -6.95
C VAL A 294 12.49 -5.90 -8.00
N VAL A 295 12.31 -4.65 -7.63
CA VAL A 295 12.70 -3.45 -8.39
C VAL A 295 14.21 -3.45 -8.66
N TRP A 296 14.99 -3.88 -7.68
CA TRP A 296 16.47 -3.93 -7.70
C TRP A 296 16.98 -5.14 -8.48
N GLN A 297 16.70 -5.15 -9.78
CA GLN A 297 17.02 -6.21 -10.72
C GLN A 297 17.86 -5.66 -11.89
N THR A 298 17.96 -6.40 -13.00
CA THR A 298 18.51 -5.87 -14.25
C THR A 298 17.88 -4.53 -14.62
N GLY A 299 18.72 -3.53 -14.85
CA GLY A 299 18.30 -2.14 -15.05
C GLY A 299 17.41 -1.88 -16.27
N SER A 300 17.40 -2.78 -17.25
CA SER A 300 16.47 -2.75 -18.38
C SER A 300 15.08 -3.33 -18.07
N GLY A 301 14.91 -3.99 -16.92
CA GLY A 301 13.68 -4.71 -16.56
C GLY A 301 13.49 -6.03 -17.30
N THR A 302 14.56 -6.57 -17.89
CA THR A 302 14.54 -7.83 -18.66
C THR A 302 14.01 -9.00 -17.85
N GLN A 303 14.35 -9.10 -16.57
CA GLN A 303 13.92 -10.22 -15.75
C GLN A 303 12.42 -10.20 -15.48
N SER A 304 11.81 -9.03 -15.23
CA SER A 304 10.34 -8.91 -15.17
C SER A 304 9.66 -9.22 -16.51
N ASN A 305 10.25 -8.82 -17.65
CA ASN A 305 9.74 -9.23 -18.96
C ASN A 305 9.74 -10.76 -19.10
N MET A 306 10.85 -11.41 -18.73
CA MET A 306 10.96 -12.86 -18.78
C MET A 306 10.04 -13.57 -17.78
N ASN A 307 9.81 -12.98 -16.61
CA ASN A 307 8.84 -13.49 -15.65
C ASN A 307 7.42 -13.44 -16.22
N ALA A 308 7.01 -12.33 -16.84
CA ALA A 308 5.72 -12.25 -17.53
C ALA A 308 5.62 -13.28 -18.66
N ASN A 309 6.67 -13.42 -19.48
CA ASN A 309 6.71 -14.40 -20.56
C ASN A 309 6.55 -15.84 -20.03
N GLU A 310 7.27 -16.21 -18.96
CA GLU A 310 7.21 -17.55 -18.37
C GLU A 310 5.85 -17.85 -17.75
N VAL A 311 5.29 -16.92 -16.98
CA VAL A 311 3.97 -17.08 -16.34
C VAL A 311 2.87 -17.23 -17.39
N ILE A 312 2.84 -16.34 -18.39
CA ILE A 312 1.84 -16.35 -19.46
C ILE A 312 1.99 -17.61 -20.32
N ALA A 313 3.22 -18.01 -20.66
CA ALA A 313 3.48 -19.22 -21.44
C ALA A 313 3.00 -20.48 -20.72
N ASN A 314 3.34 -20.64 -19.44
CA ASN A 314 2.90 -21.80 -18.66
C ASN A 314 1.39 -21.81 -18.48
N ARG A 315 0.78 -20.66 -18.22
CA ARG A 315 -0.68 -20.55 -18.08
C ARG A 315 -1.41 -20.83 -19.39
N ALA A 316 -0.90 -20.32 -20.52
CA ALA A 316 -1.46 -20.61 -21.84
C ALA A 316 -1.32 -22.10 -22.20
N ALA A 317 -0.21 -22.75 -21.81
CA ALA A 317 -0.05 -24.19 -21.99
C ALA A 317 -1.08 -24.98 -21.18
N GLU A 318 -1.38 -24.60 -19.94
CA GLU A 318 -2.44 -25.21 -19.13
C GLU A 318 -3.83 -25.06 -19.76
N ILE A 319 -4.14 -23.88 -20.30
CA ILE A 319 -5.42 -23.61 -20.99
C ILE A 319 -5.59 -24.58 -22.18
N LEU A 320 -4.49 -24.93 -22.85
CA LEU A 320 -4.46 -25.87 -23.97
C LEU A 320 -4.33 -27.34 -23.53
N GLY A 321 -4.35 -27.64 -22.23
CA GLY A 321 -4.26 -29.00 -21.70
C GLY A 321 -2.85 -29.60 -21.63
N HIS A 322 -1.81 -28.79 -21.82
CA HIS A 322 -0.41 -29.21 -21.76
C HIS A 322 0.19 -29.01 -20.35
N LYS A 323 1.25 -29.75 -20.05
CA LYS A 323 1.94 -29.62 -18.76
C LYS A 323 2.83 -28.38 -18.75
N ARG A 324 2.91 -27.74 -17.59
CA ARG A 324 3.83 -26.61 -17.34
C ARG A 324 5.25 -27.01 -17.73
N GLY A 325 5.96 -26.14 -18.45
CA GLY A 325 7.38 -26.30 -18.74
C GLY A 325 7.79 -27.16 -19.91
N GLU A 326 6.86 -27.85 -20.56
CA GLU A 326 7.13 -28.51 -21.85
C GLU A 326 7.41 -27.49 -22.96
N LYS A 327 7.18 -26.20 -22.67
CA LYS A 327 7.35 -25.06 -23.59
C LYS A 327 6.54 -25.22 -24.89
N PHE A 328 5.42 -25.93 -24.81
CA PHE A 328 4.44 -26.01 -25.91
C PHE A 328 4.04 -24.59 -26.38
N VAL A 329 3.70 -23.75 -25.42
CA VAL A 329 3.77 -22.29 -25.61
C VAL A 329 5.16 -21.83 -25.18
N HIS A 330 5.98 -21.36 -26.13
CA HIS A 330 7.34 -20.96 -25.84
C HIS A 330 7.39 -19.49 -25.36
N PRO A 331 8.04 -19.19 -24.22
CA PRO A 331 8.06 -17.83 -23.66
C PRO A 331 8.74 -16.80 -24.56
N ASN A 332 9.75 -17.19 -25.36
CA ASN A 332 10.40 -16.27 -26.30
C ASN A 332 9.67 -16.24 -27.65
N ASP A 333 9.67 -17.38 -28.35
CA ASP A 333 9.20 -17.52 -29.73
C ASP A 333 7.70 -17.25 -29.92
N HIS A 334 6.88 -17.42 -28.88
CA HIS A 334 5.44 -17.12 -28.91
C HIS A 334 5.09 -15.88 -28.09
N VAL A 335 5.37 -15.86 -26.78
CA VAL A 335 4.92 -14.77 -25.90
C VAL A 335 5.73 -13.47 -26.10
N ASN A 336 7.04 -13.59 -26.33
CA ASN A 336 7.93 -12.47 -26.63
C ASN A 336 8.15 -12.25 -28.14
N ARG A 337 7.30 -12.83 -28.99
CA ARG A 337 7.44 -12.71 -30.45
C ARG A 337 7.36 -11.25 -30.89
N SER A 338 8.26 -10.86 -31.79
CA SER A 338 8.39 -9.49 -32.34
C SER A 338 8.80 -8.42 -31.31
N GLN A 339 9.23 -8.82 -30.12
CA GLN A 339 9.54 -7.94 -28.99
C GLN A 339 10.98 -8.15 -28.50
N SER A 340 11.52 -7.14 -27.81
CA SER A 340 12.76 -7.19 -27.06
C SER A 340 12.49 -6.83 -25.60
N SER A 341 13.33 -7.25 -24.67
CA SER A 341 13.22 -6.75 -23.31
C SER A 341 13.40 -5.23 -23.23
N ASN A 342 14.22 -4.68 -24.12
CA ASN A 342 14.59 -3.27 -24.12
C ASN A 342 13.43 -2.37 -24.56
N ASP A 343 12.53 -2.80 -25.43
CA ASP A 343 11.33 -2.05 -25.84
C ASP A 343 10.04 -2.50 -25.10
N THR A 344 10.04 -3.68 -24.48
CA THR A 344 8.89 -4.16 -23.68
C THR A 344 8.76 -3.41 -22.36
N PHE A 345 9.81 -3.37 -21.52
CA PHE A 345 9.70 -2.74 -20.20
C PHE A 345 9.36 -1.23 -20.26
N PRO A 346 9.99 -0.39 -21.11
CA PRO A 346 9.58 1.01 -21.26
C PRO A 346 8.12 1.14 -21.70
N THR A 347 7.64 0.28 -22.59
CA THR A 347 6.22 0.27 -22.97
C THR A 347 5.30 -0.02 -21.78
N VAL A 348 5.66 -1.01 -20.96
CA VAL A 348 4.88 -1.40 -19.77
C VAL A 348 4.84 -0.28 -18.72
N MET A 349 5.97 0.37 -18.43
CA MET A 349 5.98 1.47 -17.46
C MET A 349 5.10 2.64 -17.92
N HIS A 350 5.11 2.98 -19.22
CA HIS A 350 4.22 4.00 -19.78
C HIS A 350 2.73 3.62 -19.65
N ILE A 351 2.38 2.37 -19.99
CA ILE A 351 1.00 1.87 -19.85
C ILE A 351 0.54 1.97 -18.39
N ALA A 352 1.37 1.51 -17.44
CA ALA A 352 1.07 1.56 -16.02
C ALA A 352 0.89 3.01 -15.53
N ALA A 353 1.85 3.89 -15.81
CA ALA A 353 1.82 5.27 -15.35
C ALA A 353 0.62 6.04 -15.91
N ALA A 354 0.36 5.95 -17.23
CA ALA A 354 -0.78 6.64 -17.84
C ALA A 354 -2.12 6.11 -17.32
N THR A 355 -2.23 4.80 -17.07
CA THR A 355 -3.44 4.19 -16.50
C THR A 355 -3.69 4.70 -15.08
N GLU A 356 -2.67 4.71 -14.21
CA GLU A 356 -2.79 5.21 -12.83
C GLU A 356 -3.10 6.72 -12.79
N ILE A 357 -2.49 7.52 -13.68
CA ILE A 357 -2.76 8.96 -13.78
C ILE A 357 -4.24 9.21 -14.14
N ASN A 358 -4.76 8.53 -15.16
CA ASN A 358 -6.12 8.75 -15.65
C ASN A 358 -7.19 8.15 -14.74
N SER A 359 -6.98 6.93 -14.24
CA SER A 359 -8.00 6.20 -13.49
C SER A 359 -8.04 6.54 -12.00
N ARG A 360 -6.93 7.02 -11.42
CA ARG A 360 -6.84 7.31 -9.98
C ARG A 360 -6.43 8.74 -9.67
N LEU A 361 -5.30 9.22 -10.19
CA LEU A 361 -4.75 10.52 -9.78
C LEU A 361 -5.66 11.70 -10.15
N ILE A 362 -5.98 11.85 -11.43
CA ILE A 362 -6.78 12.99 -11.91
C ILE A 362 -8.18 13.00 -11.26
N PRO A 363 -8.93 11.88 -11.19
CA PRO A 363 -10.21 11.85 -10.50
C PRO A 363 -10.11 12.27 -9.03
N ASN A 364 -9.07 11.82 -8.33
CA ASN A 364 -8.87 12.19 -6.93
C ASN A 364 -8.53 13.68 -6.78
N LEU A 365 -7.61 14.22 -7.57
CA LEU A 365 -7.33 15.66 -7.51
C LEU A 365 -8.55 16.50 -7.87
N ARG A 366 -9.41 16.05 -8.80
CA ARG A 366 -10.69 16.70 -9.12
C ARG A 366 -11.68 16.67 -7.95
N ASN A 367 -11.74 15.56 -7.22
CA ASN A 367 -12.56 15.50 -6.01
C ASN A 367 -12.06 16.50 -4.96
N LEU A 368 -10.76 16.51 -4.65
CA LEU A 368 -10.16 17.47 -3.72
C LEU A 368 -10.41 18.92 -4.14
N HIS A 369 -10.21 19.23 -5.43
CA HIS A 369 -10.52 20.54 -6.00
C HIS A 369 -11.99 20.93 -5.76
N THR A 370 -12.92 20.00 -6.00
CA THR A 370 -14.36 20.25 -5.84
C THR A 370 -14.73 20.47 -4.37
N THR A 371 -14.14 19.71 -3.44
CA THR A 371 -14.32 19.88 -2.00
C THR A 371 -13.80 21.24 -1.52
N LEU A 372 -12.59 21.64 -1.94
CA LEU A 372 -12.02 22.94 -1.60
C LEU A 372 -12.82 24.10 -2.20
N LEU A 373 -13.32 23.96 -3.42
CA LEU A 373 -14.17 24.96 -4.07
C LEU A 373 -15.51 25.13 -3.32
N SER A 374 -16.11 24.02 -2.89
CA SER A 374 -17.33 24.04 -2.08
C SER A 374 -17.10 24.81 -0.77
N LYS A 375 -15.99 24.53 -0.07
CA LYS A 375 -15.61 25.23 1.15
C LYS A 375 -15.26 26.70 0.91
N SER A 376 -14.60 27.02 -0.20
CA SER A 376 -14.34 28.41 -0.61
C SER A 376 -15.66 29.19 -0.79
N THR A 377 -16.67 28.55 -1.39
CA THR A 377 -18.00 29.15 -1.59
C THR A 377 -18.76 29.30 -0.27
N GLU A 378 -18.72 28.28 0.60
CA GLU A 378 -19.33 28.29 1.93
C GLU A 378 -18.72 29.39 2.82
N PHE A 379 -17.42 29.63 2.72
CA PHE A 379 -16.68 30.56 3.55
C PHE A 379 -16.52 31.95 2.93
N LYS A 380 -17.18 32.22 1.80
CA LYS A 380 -17.00 33.46 1.01
C LYS A 380 -17.27 34.75 1.81
N ASP A 381 -18.15 34.69 2.81
CA ASP A 381 -18.58 35.84 3.61
C ASP A 381 -17.88 35.91 4.99
N ILE A 382 -17.04 34.92 5.35
CA ILE A 382 -16.34 34.89 6.64
C ILE A 382 -15.08 35.75 6.54
N VAL A 383 -15.12 36.97 7.05
CA VAL A 383 -13.95 37.86 7.14
C VAL A 383 -12.99 37.37 8.21
N LYS A 384 -11.70 37.30 7.90
CA LYS A 384 -10.60 36.97 8.81
C LYS A 384 -9.42 37.92 8.61
N ILE A 385 -8.48 37.90 9.55
CA ILE A 385 -7.24 38.66 9.42
C ILE A 385 -6.28 37.94 8.46
N GLY A 386 -5.74 38.66 7.48
CA GLY A 386 -4.65 38.14 6.65
C GLY A 386 -3.38 37.98 7.47
N ARG A 387 -2.49 37.07 7.04
CA ARG A 387 -1.14 36.98 7.61
C ARG A 387 -0.08 36.93 6.53
N THR A 388 0.88 37.85 6.61
CA THR A 388 2.08 37.85 5.77
C THR A 388 3.28 37.86 6.70
N HIS A 389 4.32 37.06 6.42
CA HIS A 389 5.44 36.84 7.36
C HIS A 389 4.97 36.38 8.75
N THR A 390 3.85 35.64 8.81
CA THR A 390 3.15 35.23 10.04
C THR A 390 2.69 36.38 10.96
N GLN A 391 2.76 37.63 10.51
CA GLN A 391 2.27 38.80 11.21
C GLN A 391 0.87 39.16 10.70
N ASP A 392 0.07 39.81 11.54
CA ASP A 392 -1.25 40.31 11.18
C ASP A 392 -1.14 41.32 10.02
N ALA A 393 -2.06 41.21 9.06
CA ALA A 393 -2.10 42.01 7.84
C ALA A 393 -3.52 42.54 7.56
N THR A 394 -3.80 42.98 6.34
CA THR A 394 -5.14 43.44 5.96
C THR A 394 -6.16 42.29 5.94
N PRO A 395 -7.45 42.54 6.23
CA PRO A 395 -8.48 41.51 6.16
C PRO A 395 -8.68 40.92 4.76
N LEU A 396 -9.14 39.67 4.73
CA LEU A 396 -9.66 38.97 3.57
C LEU A 396 -10.75 37.99 4.02
N THR A 397 -11.51 37.41 3.11
CA THR A 397 -12.44 36.33 3.48
C THR A 397 -11.75 34.97 3.48
N LEU A 398 -12.21 34.07 4.35
CA LEU A 398 -11.74 32.69 4.38
C LEU A 398 -12.04 31.98 3.04
N GLY A 399 -13.13 32.37 2.38
CA GLY A 399 -13.41 31.94 1.01
C GLY A 399 -12.37 32.40 -0.01
N GLN A 400 -11.88 33.65 0.07
CA GLN A 400 -10.76 34.13 -0.75
C GLN A 400 -9.50 33.32 -0.50
N GLU A 401 -9.17 33.02 0.75
CA GLU A 401 -8.02 32.16 1.10
C GLU A 401 -8.14 30.75 0.48
N PHE A 402 -9.29 30.09 0.65
CA PHE A 402 -9.56 28.76 0.06
C PHE A 402 -9.65 28.78 -1.48
N SER A 403 -9.97 29.92 -2.09
CA SER A 403 -9.95 30.08 -3.55
C SER A 403 -8.51 29.96 -4.10
N GLY A 404 -7.51 30.39 -3.31
CA GLY A 404 -6.10 30.18 -3.61
C GLY A 404 -5.75 28.69 -3.66
N TYR A 405 -6.19 27.93 -2.65
CA TYR A 405 -5.95 26.47 -2.59
C TYR A 405 -6.60 25.75 -3.78
N THR A 406 -7.86 26.09 -4.05
CA THR A 406 -8.62 25.56 -5.19
C THR A 406 -7.88 25.81 -6.50
N THR A 407 -7.39 27.03 -6.71
CA THR A 407 -6.62 27.40 -7.91
C THR A 407 -5.32 26.62 -8.03
N GLN A 408 -4.60 26.41 -6.91
CA GLN A 408 -3.38 25.61 -6.91
C GLN A 408 -3.63 24.15 -7.33
N VAL A 409 -4.71 23.52 -6.83
CA VAL A 409 -5.07 22.15 -7.22
C VAL A 409 -5.51 22.08 -8.68
N LYS A 410 -6.30 23.04 -9.16
CA LYS A 410 -6.70 23.15 -10.58
C LYS A 410 -5.47 23.19 -11.49
N TYR A 411 -4.54 24.11 -11.24
CA TYR A 411 -3.31 24.20 -12.02
C TYR A 411 -2.42 22.96 -11.87
N GLY A 412 -2.47 22.27 -10.74
CA GLY A 412 -1.83 20.96 -10.56
C GLY A 412 -2.36 19.92 -11.56
N ILE A 413 -3.68 19.80 -11.67
CA ILE A 413 -4.34 18.91 -12.64
C ILE A 413 -3.95 19.28 -14.07
N ASP A 414 -4.00 20.57 -14.41
CA ASP A 414 -3.64 21.05 -15.75
C ASP A 414 -2.21 20.68 -16.12
N ARG A 415 -1.25 20.90 -15.20
CA ARG A 415 0.16 20.51 -15.39
C ARG A 415 0.33 19.01 -15.63
N ILE A 416 -0.34 18.17 -14.85
CA ILE A 416 -0.28 16.71 -15.04
C ILE A 416 -0.82 16.32 -16.42
N MET A 417 -1.99 16.86 -16.79
CA MET A 417 -2.61 16.57 -18.09
C MET A 417 -1.71 16.99 -19.26
N CYS A 418 -0.97 18.09 -19.13
CA CYS A 418 -0.02 18.53 -20.15
C CYS A 418 1.09 17.51 -20.42
N THR A 419 1.45 16.64 -19.46
CA THR A 419 2.50 15.61 -19.63
C THR A 419 2.01 14.34 -20.34
N LEU A 420 0.70 14.08 -20.34
CA LEU A 420 0.12 12.85 -20.87
C LEU A 420 0.43 12.54 -22.35
N PRO A 421 0.48 13.53 -23.28
CA PRO A 421 0.80 13.24 -24.69
C PRO A 421 2.12 12.50 -24.88
N ARG A 422 3.16 12.81 -24.09
CA ARG A 422 4.46 12.12 -24.15
C ARG A 422 4.43 10.80 -23.38
N MET A 423 3.63 10.70 -22.32
CA MET A 423 3.39 9.44 -21.62
C MET A 423 2.69 8.40 -22.52
N TYR A 424 1.87 8.82 -23.47
CA TYR A 424 1.17 7.94 -24.42
C TYR A 424 2.05 7.40 -25.56
N GLN A 425 3.28 7.89 -25.70
CA GLN A 425 4.22 7.40 -26.73
C GLN A 425 4.91 6.12 -26.27
N LEU A 426 4.74 5.03 -27.02
CA LEU A 426 5.24 3.71 -26.67
C LEU A 426 6.53 3.34 -27.44
N ALA A 427 7.51 2.82 -26.70
CA ALA A 427 8.80 2.36 -27.24
C ALA A 427 8.70 1.07 -28.08
N GLN A 428 7.57 0.34 -27.97
CA GLN A 428 7.40 -0.96 -28.61
C GLN A 428 7.67 -0.92 -30.12
N GLY A 429 8.47 -1.88 -30.60
CA GLY A 429 8.94 -1.95 -31.98
C GLY A 429 10.33 -1.34 -32.19
N GLY A 430 10.93 -0.69 -31.18
CA GLY A 430 12.34 -0.30 -31.20
C GLY A 430 13.32 -1.47 -31.06
N THR A 431 12.85 -2.61 -30.57
CA THR A 431 13.59 -3.84 -30.31
C THR A 431 14.84 -3.65 -29.44
N ALA A 432 16.02 -4.00 -29.91
CA ALA A 432 17.23 -4.04 -29.07
C ALA A 432 17.79 -2.64 -28.79
N VAL A 433 17.83 -1.78 -29.81
CA VAL A 433 18.58 -0.51 -29.82
C VAL A 433 17.84 0.64 -30.52
N GLY A 434 16.59 0.44 -30.94
CA GLY A 434 15.74 1.48 -31.56
C GLY A 434 15.50 1.26 -33.06
N THR A 435 16.23 0.37 -33.72
CA THR A 435 16.17 0.17 -35.18
C THR A 435 14.97 -0.65 -35.65
N GLY A 436 14.32 -1.41 -34.76
CA GLY A 436 13.30 -2.38 -35.14
C GLY A 436 13.85 -3.67 -35.78
N LEU A 437 15.15 -3.95 -35.63
CA LEU A 437 15.72 -5.21 -36.09
C LEU A 437 14.96 -6.41 -35.48
N ASN A 438 14.64 -7.41 -36.30
CA ASN A 438 13.89 -8.62 -35.93
C ASN A 438 12.43 -8.42 -35.49
N THR A 439 11.84 -7.23 -35.72
CA THR A 439 10.37 -7.06 -35.67
C THR A 439 9.76 -7.03 -37.07
N LYS A 440 8.44 -6.87 -37.17
CA LYS A 440 7.72 -6.74 -38.45
C LYS A 440 7.41 -5.28 -38.74
N LYS A 441 7.51 -4.87 -40.01
CA LYS A 441 7.12 -3.52 -40.44
C LYS A 441 5.64 -3.28 -40.10
N GLY A 442 5.36 -2.18 -39.39
CA GLY A 442 4.01 -1.83 -38.94
C GLY A 442 3.55 -2.56 -37.67
N PHE A 443 4.40 -3.38 -37.04
CA PHE A 443 4.09 -3.98 -35.73
C PHE A 443 3.92 -2.91 -34.65
N ASP A 444 4.80 -1.91 -34.64
CA ASP A 444 4.85 -0.76 -33.72
C ASP A 444 3.58 0.09 -33.73
N VAL A 445 3.02 0.39 -34.91
CA VAL A 445 1.77 1.14 -35.05
C VAL A 445 0.58 0.29 -34.62
N LYS A 446 0.52 -0.98 -35.06
CA LYS A 446 -0.59 -1.88 -34.71
C LYS A 446 -0.65 -2.22 -33.23
N ILE A 447 0.50 -2.41 -32.59
CA ILE A 447 0.56 -2.72 -31.15
C ILE A 447 0.14 -1.51 -30.32
N ALA A 448 0.57 -0.30 -30.69
CA ALA A 448 0.11 0.91 -30.01
C ALA A 448 -1.41 1.11 -30.15
N ALA A 449 -1.97 0.88 -31.34
CA ALA A 449 -3.41 0.93 -31.57
C ALA A 449 -4.18 -0.14 -30.76
N ALA A 450 -3.66 -1.36 -30.68
CA ALA A 450 -4.26 -2.43 -29.87
C ALA A 450 -4.23 -2.11 -28.37
N VAL A 451 -3.12 -1.52 -27.87
CA VAL A 451 -3.04 -1.05 -26.48
C VAL A 451 -4.02 0.10 -26.24
N ALA A 452 -4.12 1.05 -27.18
CA ALA A 452 -5.06 2.16 -27.09
C ALA A 452 -6.53 1.70 -26.99
N GLU A 453 -6.90 0.70 -27.81
CA GLU A 453 -8.21 0.04 -27.77
C GLU A 453 -8.45 -0.65 -26.42
N GLU A 454 -7.47 -1.43 -25.93
CA GLU A 454 -7.57 -2.19 -24.69
C GLU A 454 -7.71 -1.29 -23.46
N THR A 455 -7.00 -0.16 -23.42
CA THR A 455 -7.01 0.74 -22.25
C THR A 455 -7.99 1.90 -22.38
N THR A 456 -8.58 2.11 -23.56
CA THR A 456 -9.37 3.32 -23.90
C THR A 456 -8.60 4.64 -23.72
N LEU A 457 -7.27 4.59 -23.91
CA LEU A 457 -6.37 5.74 -23.80
C LEU A 457 -5.65 5.96 -25.13
N PRO A 458 -5.30 7.19 -25.53
CA PRO A 458 -4.79 7.49 -26.86
C PRO A 458 -3.30 7.15 -27.02
N PHE A 459 -2.92 5.89 -26.75
CA PHE A 459 -1.56 5.40 -26.96
C PHE A 459 -1.18 5.42 -28.44
N VAL A 460 0.05 5.85 -28.71
CA VAL A 460 0.63 5.93 -30.05
C VAL A 460 2.05 5.40 -30.02
N THR A 461 2.56 5.01 -31.18
CA THR A 461 3.97 4.61 -31.28
C THR A 461 4.86 5.85 -31.12
N ALA A 462 5.98 5.73 -30.40
CA ALA A 462 6.87 6.88 -30.19
C ALA A 462 7.47 7.37 -31.51
N GLU A 463 7.55 8.70 -31.67
CA GLU A 463 8.10 9.34 -32.88
C GLU A 463 9.55 8.92 -33.13
N ASN A 464 10.33 8.76 -32.06
CA ASN A 464 11.72 8.34 -32.11
C ASN A 464 11.98 7.18 -31.13
N LYS A 465 12.35 6.01 -31.66
CA LYS A 465 12.61 4.81 -30.84
C LYS A 465 13.97 4.83 -30.14
N PHE A 466 14.92 5.64 -30.59
CA PHE A 466 16.20 5.80 -29.90
C PHE A 466 16.00 6.60 -28.61
N GLU A 467 15.28 7.72 -28.67
CA GLU A 467 14.92 8.52 -27.49
C GLU A 467 14.14 7.67 -26.48
N ALA A 468 13.08 6.98 -26.93
CA ALA A 468 12.22 6.17 -26.05
C ALA A 468 12.93 4.98 -25.35
N LEU A 469 14.13 4.61 -25.80
CA LEU A 469 14.96 3.56 -25.19
C LEU A 469 16.10 4.15 -24.36
N ALA A 470 16.78 5.16 -24.89
CA ALA A 470 17.97 5.79 -24.34
C ALA A 470 17.66 6.76 -23.18
N ALA A 471 16.45 7.32 -23.14
CA ALA A 471 16.01 8.29 -22.15
C ALA A 471 14.62 7.92 -21.58
N HIS A 472 14.22 8.65 -20.55
CA HIS A 472 12.90 8.52 -19.89
C HIS A 472 12.40 9.91 -19.47
N ASP A 473 12.51 10.86 -20.38
CA ASP A 473 12.26 12.28 -20.10
C ASP A 473 10.78 12.54 -19.80
N SER A 474 9.87 11.77 -20.42
CA SER A 474 8.44 11.76 -20.09
C SER A 474 8.18 11.43 -18.62
N PHE A 475 8.97 10.52 -18.01
CA PHE A 475 8.86 10.19 -16.58
C PHE A 475 9.41 11.29 -15.70
N VAL A 476 10.54 11.91 -16.09
CA VAL A 476 11.11 13.06 -15.37
C VAL A 476 10.14 14.25 -15.39
N GLU A 477 9.54 14.52 -16.55
CA GLU A 477 8.56 15.59 -16.74
C GLU A 477 7.30 15.35 -15.90
N SER A 478 6.66 14.17 -16.00
CA SER A 478 5.50 13.83 -15.18
C SER A 478 5.82 13.88 -13.69
N SER A 479 7.02 13.44 -13.29
CA SER A 479 7.49 13.56 -11.92
C SER A 479 7.65 15.01 -11.48
N GLY A 480 8.14 15.91 -12.34
CA GLY A 480 8.22 17.34 -12.07
C GLY A 480 6.85 18.00 -11.88
N ALA A 481 5.85 17.57 -12.66
CA ALA A 481 4.47 18.00 -12.47
C ALA A 481 3.93 17.53 -11.10
N LEU A 482 4.17 16.28 -10.71
CA LEU A 482 3.80 15.77 -9.38
C LEU A 482 4.54 16.48 -8.24
N ASN A 483 5.81 16.81 -8.42
CA ASN A 483 6.59 17.59 -7.46
C ASN A 483 5.94 18.96 -7.21
N THR A 484 5.48 19.63 -8.28
CA THR A 484 4.74 20.91 -8.19
C THR A 484 3.38 20.76 -7.49
N VAL A 485 2.70 19.63 -7.69
CA VAL A 485 1.47 19.31 -6.93
C VAL A 485 1.81 19.11 -5.45
N ALA A 486 2.86 18.36 -5.13
CA ALA A 486 3.30 18.13 -3.76
C ALA A 486 3.68 19.43 -3.03
N THR A 487 4.36 20.38 -3.68
CA THR A 487 4.65 21.70 -3.07
C THR A 487 3.36 22.47 -2.76
N SER A 488 2.37 22.39 -3.65
CA SER A 488 1.07 23.04 -3.48
C SER A 488 0.26 22.41 -2.33
N LEU A 489 0.16 21.08 -2.30
CA LEU A 489 -0.53 20.35 -1.25
C LEU A 489 0.16 20.48 0.12
N MET A 490 1.49 20.52 0.15
CA MET A 490 2.27 20.80 1.37
C MET A 490 1.87 22.15 1.97
N LYS A 491 1.74 23.20 1.14
CA LYS A 491 1.27 24.51 1.60
C LYS A 491 -0.15 24.38 2.19
N ILE A 492 -1.09 23.86 1.40
CA ILE A 492 -2.51 23.77 1.78
C ILE A 492 -2.68 23.02 3.12
N ALA A 493 -2.00 21.88 3.27
CA ALA A 493 -2.03 21.08 4.50
C ALA A 493 -1.44 21.82 5.71
N ASN A 494 -0.33 22.55 5.51
CA ASN A 494 0.28 23.34 6.58
C ASN A 494 -0.61 24.50 7.02
N ASP A 495 -1.26 25.19 6.09
CA ASP A 495 -2.18 26.27 6.43
C ASP A 495 -3.39 25.74 7.20
N ILE A 496 -4.04 24.68 6.71
CA ILE A 496 -5.18 24.07 7.42
C ILE A 496 -4.76 23.61 8.83
N ARG A 497 -3.55 23.03 8.96
CA ARG A 497 -2.98 22.63 10.26
C ARG A 497 -2.75 23.83 11.19
N LEU A 498 -2.21 24.94 10.69
CA LEU A 498 -1.97 26.14 11.49
C LEU A 498 -3.29 26.82 11.89
N LEU A 499 -4.22 26.97 10.96
CA LEU A 499 -5.54 27.55 11.21
C LEU A 499 -6.36 26.69 12.19
N GLY A 500 -6.18 25.36 12.16
CA GLY A 500 -6.78 24.43 13.11
C GLY A 500 -6.02 24.27 14.45
N SER A 501 -4.93 25.01 14.67
CA SER A 501 -4.16 24.90 15.91
C SER A 501 -4.93 25.47 17.11
N GLY A 502 -4.92 24.77 18.25
CA GLY A 502 -5.74 25.15 19.40
C GLY A 502 -5.85 24.02 20.45
N PRO A 503 -6.89 24.03 21.31
CA PRO A 503 -8.07 24.90 21.24
C PRO A 503 -7.91 26.29 21.87
N ARG A 504 -6.82 26.55 22.63
CA ARG A 504 -6.67 27.83 23.38
C ARG A 504 -5.35 28.56 23.17
N CYS A 505 -4.33 27.89 22.64
CA CYS A 505 -2.97 28.42 22.51
C CYS A 505 -2.45 28.35 21.07
N GLY A 506 -3.33 28.54 20.09
CA GLY A 506 -3.04 28.53 18.66
C GLY A 506 -3.83 29.63 17.95
N LEU A 507 -4.04 29.49 16.63
CA LEU A 507 -4.87 30.42 15.86
C LEU A 507 -6.36 30.17 16.07
N GLY A 508 -6.80 28.90 16.06
CA GLY A 508 -8.18 28.51 16.33
C GLY A 508 -9.23 29.01 15.32
N GLU A 509 -8.83 29.30 14.08
CA GLU A 509 -9.74 29.79 13.03
C GLU A 509 -10.56 28.66 12.38
N LEU A 510 -10.05 27.43 12.40
CA LEU A 510 -10.74 26.25 11.87
C LEU A 510 -10.97 25.20 12.96
N ILE A 511 -12.12 24.53 12.89
CA ILE A 511 -12.41 23.33 13.68
C ILE A 511 -12.37 22.13 12.74
N LEU A 512 -11.39 21.26 12.92
CA LEU A 512 -11.19 20.08 12.08
C LEU A 512 -11.93 18.86 12.65
N PRO A 513 -12.42 17.93 11.80
CA PRO A 513 -13.07 16.71 12.26
C PRO A 513 -12.15 15.82 13.13
N GLU A 514 -12.71 15.26 14.20
CA GLU A 514 -12.02 14.29 15.07
C GLU A 514 -12.22 12.86 14.55
N ASN A 515 -11.22 12.31 13.86
CA ASN A 515 -11.29 10.97 13.27
C ASN A 515 -10.69 9.88 14.17
N GLU A 516 -9.79 10.26 15.09
CA GLU A 516 -9.14 9.38 16.06
C GLU A 516 -9.08 10.05 17.44
N PRO A 517 -9.03 9.28 18.54
CA PRO A 517 -8.77 9.84 19.86
C PRO A 517 -7.35 10.42 19.91
N GLY A 518 -7.24 11.76 19.96
CA GLY A 518 -5.94 12.44 19.93
C GLY A 518 -5.03 12.10 21.11
N SER A 519 -5.60 11.94 22.31
CA SER A 519 -4.90 11.46 23.50
C SER A 519 -5.91 10.99 24.56
N SER A 520 -5.64 9.86 25.21
CA SER A 520 -6.51 9.29 26.25
C SER A 520 -6.59 10.13 27.53
N ILE A 521 -5.75 11.17 27.69
CA ILE A 521 -5.63 11.99 28.90
C ILE A 521 -6.06 13.46 28.71
N MET A 522 -6.27 13.93 27.48
CA MET A 522 -6.57 15.34 27.18
C MET A 522 -7.90 15.47 26.42
N PRO A 523 -9.02 15.71 27.13
CA PRO A 523 -10.32 15.99 26.51
C PRO A 523 -10.26 17.25 25.62
N GLY A 524 -10.83 17.18 24.41
CA GLY A 524 -10.91 18.30 23.46
C GLY A 524 -9.63 18.58 22.66
N LYS A 525 -8.59 17.74 22.78
CA LYS A 525 -7.39 17.81 21.94
C LYS A 525 -7.61 17.02 20.64
N VAL A 526 -7.61 17.72 19.51
CA VAL A 526 -7.71 17.14 18.17
C VAL A 526 -6.39 17.35 17.44
N ASN A 527 -5.74 16.26 17.04
CA ASN A 527 -4.56 16.36 16.19
C ASN A 527 -4.99 16.43 14.72
N PRO A 528 -4.39 17.30 13.89
CA PRO A 528 -4.67 17.40 12.46
C PRO A 528 -3.96 16.27 11.68
N THR A 529 -4.27 15.03 12.03
CA THR A 529 -3.57 13.81 11.58
C THR A 529 -3.56 13.62 10.06
N GLN A 530 -4.63 14.05 9.38
CA GLN A 530 -4.71 14.04 7.91
C GLN A 530 -3.73 15.05 7.27
N CYS A 531 -3.54 16.21 7.89
CA CYS A 531 -2.55 17.19 7.43
C CYS A 531 -1.13 16.64 7.66
N GLU A 532 -0.89 16.00 8.80
CA GLU A 532 0.40 15.34 9.09
C GLU A 532 0.72 14.26 8.04
N ALA A 533 -0.23 13.37 7.75
CA ALA A 533 -0.07 12.34 6.72
C ALA A 533 0.19 12.95 5.33
N LEU A 534 -0.60 13.94 4.90
CA LEU A 534 -0.43 14.60 3.60
C LEU A 534 0.93 15.31 3.48
N THR A 535 1.40 15.97 4.53
CA THR A 535 2.73 16.61 4.50
C THR A 535 3.87 15.59 4.40
N MET A 536 3.77 14.43 5.07
CA MET A 536 4.73 13.33 4.90
C MET A 536 4.70 12.75 3.48
N VAL A 537 3.50 12.55 2.91
CA VAL A 537 3.34 12.14 1.50
C VAL A 537 4.01 13.13 0.55
N CYS A 538 3.80 14.43 0.75
CA CYS A 538 4.41 15.46 -0.08
C CYS A 538 5.94 15.41 -0.02
N ALA A 539 6.53 15.22 1.17
CA ALA A 539 7.97 15.07 1.32
C ALA A 539 8.49 13.82 0.60
N GLN A 540 7.77 12.69 0.69
CA GLN A 540 8.13 11.46 -0.02
C GLN A 540 8.09 11.64 -1.54
N VAL A 541 7.07 12.30 -2.08
CA VAL A 541 6.97 12.61 -3.51
C VAL A 541 8.14 13.47 -4.00
N MET A 542 8.55 14.47 -3.21
CA MET A 542 9.73 15.30 -3.53
C MET A 542 11.01 14.46 -3.53
N GLY A 543 11.18 13.54 -2.58
CA GLY A 543 12.32 12.61 -2.56
C GLY A 543 12.34 11.66 -3.76
N ASN A 544 11.19 11.08 -4.09
CA ASN A 544 11.01 10.22 -5.26
C ASN A 544 11.35 10.97 -6.57
N HIS A 545 11.01 12.25 -6.66
CA HIS A 545 11.33 13.09 -7.82
C HIS A 545 12.84 13.23 -8.04
N VAL A 546 13.62 13.42 -6.96
CA VAL A 546 15.08 13.46 -7.05
C VAL A 546 15.64 12.11 -7.53
N ALA A 547 15.13 11.00 -7.01
CA ALA A 547 15.55 9.67 -7.45
C ALA A 547 15.26 9.45 -8.95
N ILE A 548 14.07 9.85 -9.42
CA ILE A 548 13.70 9.80 -10.85
C ILE A 548 14.61 10.68 -11.70
N THR A 549 14.94 11.88 -11.23
CA THR A 549 15.84 12.81 -11.93
C THR A 549 17.25 12.21 -12.08
N VAL A 550 17.79 11.64 -11.01
CA VAL A 550 19.08 10.94 -11.05
C VAL A 550 19.01 9.75 -12.02
N GLY A 551 17.97 8.92 -11.94
CA GLY A 551 17.78 7.80 -12.88
C GLY A 551 17.67 8.25 -14.34
N GLY A 552 16.91 9.30 -14.61
CA GLY A 552 16.71 9.86 -15.96
C GLY A 552 18.02 10.39 -16.57
N SER A 553 18.84 11.08 -15.77
CA SER A 553 20.13 11.64 -16.23
C SER A 553 21.22 10.61 -16.54
N ASN A 554 21.08 9.35 -16.10
CA ASN A 554 22.11 8.31 -16.23
C ASN A 554 21.82 7.31 -17.37
N GLY A 555 21.27 7.79 -18.48
CA GLY A 555 21.19 7.02 -19.73
C GLY A 555 22.57 6.86 -20.38
N HIS A 556 22.87 5.68 -20.92
CA HIS A 556 24.13 5.43 -21.63
C HIS A 556 23.85 4.87 -23.03
N PHE A 557 24.30 5.61 -24.05
CA PHE A 557 24.15 5.23 -25.45
C PHE A 557 22.68 4.86 -25.79
N GLU A 558 22.42 3.68 -26.32
CA GLU A 558 21.08 3.28 -26.78
C GLU A 558 20.10 2.85 -25.68
N LEU A 559 20.49 2.82 -24.40
CA LEU A 559 19.60 2.33 -23.34
C LEU A 559 19.83 2.97 -21.96
N ASN A 560 18.79 3.60 -21.41
CA ASN A 560 18.75 3.91 -19.98
C ASN A 560 18.42 2.64 -19.17
N VAL A 561 19.29 2.28 -18.23
CA VAL A 561 19.18 1.07 -17.39
C VAL A 561 18.82 1.38 -15.93
N PHE A 562 18.07 2.46 -15.68
CA PHE A 562 17.46 2.78 -14.39
C PHE A 562 15.94 2.57 -14.41
N LYS A 563 15.41 1.86 -15.42
CA LYS A 563 13.98 1.80 -15.73
C LYS A 563 13.11 1.29 -14.55
N PRO A 564 13.45 0.17 -13.88
CA PRO A 564 12.68 -0.31 -12.73
C PRO A 564 12.56 0.70 -11.60
N MET A 565 13.65 1.39 -11.25
CA MET A 565 13.68 2.36 -10.16
C MET A 565 12.87 3.61 -10.52
N ILE A 566 13.03 4.13 -11.75
CA ILE A 566 12.25 5.26 -12.27
C ILE A 566 10.75 4.95 -12.23
N ALA A 567 10.37 3.80 -12.78
CA ALA A 567 8.97 3.36 -12.83
C ALA A 567 8.40 3.18 -11.42
N SER A 568 9.14 2.53 -10.52
CA SER A 568 8.69 2.29 -9.13
C SER A 568 8.44 3.61 -8.39
N ASN A 569 9.36 4.56 -8.46
CA ASN A 569 9.22 5.85 -7.78
C ASN A 569 8.05 6.68 -8.33
N LEU A 570 7.80 6.65 -9.64
CA LEU A 570 6.66 7.36 -10.22
C LEU A 570 5.35 6.72 -9.76
N ILE A 571 5.21 5.39 -9.89
CA ILE A 571 4.02 4.66 -9.46
C ILE A 571 3.77 4.84 -7.95
N HIS A 572 4.81 4.78 -7.12
CA HIS A 572 4.71 5.04 -5.70
C HIS A 572 4.16 6.45 -5.42
N SER A 573 4.68 7.47 -6.11
CA SER A 573 4.20 8.85 -5.97
C SER A 573 2.74 9.01 -6.38
N LEU A 574 2.32 8.36 -7.48
CA LEU A 574 0.93 8.36 -7.93
C LEU A 574 0.00 7.74 -6.87
N MET A 575 0.40 6.60 -6.29
CA MET A 575 -0.36 5.92 -5.24
C MET A 575 -0.53 6.78 -3.99
N LEU A 576 0.56 7.37 -3.47
CA LEU A 576 0.50 8.17 -2.24
C LEU A 576 -0.40 9.40 -2.36
N VAL A 577 -0.36 10.10 -3.50
CA VAL A 577 -1.20 11.30 -3.72
C VAL A 577 -2.68 10.93 -3.85
N THR A 578 -2.99 9.73 -4.36
CA THR A 578 -4.39 9.27 -4.55
C THR A 578 -5.11 8.82 -3.29
N SER A 579 -4.39 8.35 -2.28
CA SER A 579 -4.97 7.72 -1.08
C SER A 579 -5.68 8.68 -0.10
N LEU A 580 -5.63 10.00 -0.32
CA LEU A 580 -6.08 10.99 0.67
C LEU A 580 -7.55 11.40 0.55
N ASN A 581 -8.32 10.74 -0.31
CA ASN A 581 -9.64 11.18 -0.72
C ASN A 581 -10.87 10.42 -0.21
N PRO A 582 -10.82 9.12 0.13
CA PRO A 582 -12.02 8.45 0.61
C PRO A 582 -12.26 8.87 2.08
N LYS A 583 -13.31 9.69 2.30
CA LYS A 583 -13.99 10.02 3.59
C LYS A 583 -13.84 11.43 4.19
N ILE A 584 -13.73 12.48 3.38
CA ILE A 584 -14.08 13.84 3.84
C ILE A 584 -15.57 14.10 3.58
N GLY A 585 -16.42 13.57 4.47
CA GLY A 585 -17.88 13.69 4.45
C GLY A 585 -18.41 14.80 5.38
N TYR A 586 -19.42 15.53 4.90
CA TYR A 586 -19.97 16.80 5.39
C TYR A 586 -21.21 16.58 6.29
N ASP A 587 -21.08 16.13 7.55
CA ASP A 587 -22.29 15.78 8.34
C ASP A 587 -22.65 16.71 9.51
N ASN A 588 -21.75 17.60 9.95
CA ASN A 588 -21.99 18.41 11.16
C ASN A 588 -22.38 19.88 10.90
N ALA A 589 -21.99 20.49 9.77
CA ALA A 589 -22.58 21.77 9.32
C ALA A 589 -24.07 21.62 9.01
N ALA A 590 -24.47 20.40 8.65
CA ALA A 590 -25.85 20.02 8.53
C ALA A 590 -26.61 20.11 9.86
N ALA A 591 -26.01 20.11 11.06
CA ALA A 591 -26.76 20.09 12.32
C ALA A 591 -27.45 21.43 12.66
N VAL A 592 -26.80 22.56 12.41
CA VAL A 592 -27.37 23.90 12.63
C VAL A 592 -28.38 24.25 11.53
N ALA A 593 -28.06 23.90 10.28
CA ALA A 593 -29.01 23.95 9.18
C ALA A 593 -30.19 22.98 9.40
N LYS A 594 -29.95 21.78 9.97
CA LYS A 594 -31.00 20.83 10.37
C LYS A 594 -31.83 21.38 11.51
N LEU A 595 -31.32 22.20 12.44
CA LEU A 595 -32.16 22.81 13.48
C LEU A 595 -33.09 23.86 12.89
N ALA A 596 -32.56 24.79 12.08
CA ALA A 596 -33.35 25.79 11.35
C ALA A 596 -34.36 25.13 10.38
N HIS A 597 -33.96 24.03 9.72
CA HIS A 597 -34.80 23.27 8.80
C HIS A 597 -35.81 22.34 9.50
N LYS A 598 -35.44 21.70 10.63
CA LYS A 598 -36.31 20.83 11.45
C LYS A 598 -37.37 21.63 12.20
N GLU A 599 -37.06 22.87 12.59
CA GLU A 599 -37.98 23.76 13.29
C GLU A 599 -38.67 24.78 12.37
N GLY A 600 -38.35 24.78 11.06
CA GLY A 600 -38.95 25.69 10.07
C GLY A 600 -38.70 27.17 10.38
N SER A 601 -37.58 27.51 11.01
CA SER A 601 -37.28 28.87 11.49
C SER A 601 -36.13 29.50 10.70
N THR A 602 -36.17 30.83 10.59
CA THR A 602 -35.11 31.62 9.94
C THR A 602 -33.83 31.64 10.77
N LEU A 603 -32.68 31.96 10.17
CA LEU A 603 -31.41 32.11 10.91
C LEU A 603 -31.51 33.19 12.01
N LYS A 604 -32.28 34.25 11.76
CA LYS A 604 -32.59 35.31 12.72
C LYS A 604 -33.36 34.76 13.91
N GLU A 605 -34.38 33.93 13.68
CA GLU A 605 -35.15 33.29 14.74
C GLU A 605 -34.34 32.26 15.52
N SER A 606 -33.52 31.44 14.86
CA SER A 606 -32.63 30.49 15.53
C SER A 606 -31.55 31.20 16.37
N ALA A 607 -31.05 32.36 15.92
CA ALA A 607 -30.11 33.20 16.67
C ALA A 607 -30.76 33.92 17.87
N LEU A 608 -32.00 34.41 17.73
CA LEU A 608 -32.79 34.99 18.81
C LEU A 608 -33.17 33.93 19.87
N LYS A 609 -33.51 32.71 19.43
CA LYS A 609 -33.92 31.59 20.30
C LYS A 609 -32.76 31.03 21.12
N LEU A 610 -31.55 31.11 20.56
CA LEU A 610 -30.30 30.82 21.25
C LEU A 610 -29.77 32.04 22.05
N ARG A 611 -30.50 33.18 22.05
CA ARG A 611 -30.20 34.46 22.73
C ARG A 611 -28.86 35.08 22.36
N VAL A 612 -28.45 34.93 21.11
CA VAL A 612 -27.11 35.33 20.64
C VAL A 612 -27.08 36.80 20.18
N LEU A 613 -28.21 37.37 19.75
CA LEU A 613 -28.34 38.76 19.28
C LEU A 613 -29.75 39.30 19.58
N THR A 614 -29.92 40.62 19.69
CA THR A 614 -31.25 41.27 19.66
C THR A 614 -31.73 41.54 18.24
N SER A 615 -33.04 41.76 18.04
CA SER A 615 -33.61 41.94 16.69
C SER A 615 -33.17 43.26 16.05
N GLU A 616 -33.10 44.34 16.82
CA GLU A 616 -32.67 45.66 16.33
C GLU A 616 -31.16 45.72 16.03
N GLU A 617 -30.34 44.97 16.76
CA GLU A 617 -28.92 44.79 16.44
C GLU A 617 -28.74 43.95 15.16
N PHE A 618 -29.54 42.89 14.98
CA PHE A 618 -29.48 42.06 13.78
C PHE A 618 -29.78 42.87 12.51
N ASP A 619 -30.77 43.77 12.54
CA ASP A 619 -31.22 44.52 11.36
C ASP A 619 -30.34 45.75 11.04
N SER A 620 -29.58 46.27 12.00
CA SER A 620 -28.65 47.40 11.78
C SER A 620 -27.23 46.96 11.40
N LEU A 621 -26.81 45.76 11.83
CA LEU A 621 -25.48 45.20 11.55
C LEU A 621 -25.44 44.39 10.25
N VAL A 622 -26.57 43.86 9.81
CA VAL A 622 -26.66 43.05 8.59
C VAL A 622 -27.23 43.89 7.46
N VAL A 623 -26.38 44.76 6.89
CA VAL A 623 -26.63 45.45 5.61
C VAL A 623 -25.61 44.96 4.58
N PRO A 624 -25.84 43.78 3.96
CA PRO A 624 -24.82 43.04 3.20
C PRO A 624 -24.28 43.77 1.96
N GLU A 625 -24.99 44.79 1.51
CA GLU A 625 -24.82 45.44 0.21
C GLU A 625 -23.74 46.53 0.24
N LYS A 626 -23.34 47.02 1.43
CA LYS A 626 -22.52 48.23 1.58
C LYS A 626 -21.06 47.98 1.97
N MET A 627 -20.61 46.74 2.08
CA MET A 627 -19.35 46.44 2.77
C MET A 627 -18.45 45.39 2.09
N ILE A 628 -18.61 45.17 0.79
CA ILE A 628 -17.88 44.13 0.02
C ILE A 628 -16.96 44.70 -1.08
N GLY A 629 -16.67 46.00 -1.05
CA GLY A 629 -15.77 46.70 -1.97
C GLY A 629 -15.73 48.20 -1.66
N PRO A 630 -14.85 48.99 -2.29
CA PRO A 630 -14.89 50.44 -2.15
C PRO A 630 -16.21 50.99 -2.70
N SER A 631 -16.84 51.87 -1.92
CA SER A 631 -17.85 52.83 -2.38
C SER A 631 -17.16 54.16 -2.65
N ASP A 632 -17.63 54.93 -3.64
CA ASP A 632 -17.17 56.31 -3.84
C ASP A 632 -17.23 57.15 -2.54
#